data_AF-A0A2S6CT50-F1
#
_entry.id   AF-A0A2S6CT50-F1
#
_cell.length_a   1.000
_cell.length_b   1.000
_cell.length_c   1.000
_cell.angle_alpha   90.00
_cell.angle_beta   90.00
_cell.angle_gamma   90.00
#
_symmetry.space_group_name_H-M   'P 1'
#
loop_
_entity.id
_entity.type
_entity.pdbx_description
1 polymer ?
#
loop_
_entity_poly.entity_id
_entity_poly.type
_entity_poly.pdbx_seq_one_letter_code
_entity_poly.pdbx_strand_id
1 'polypeptide(L)'
;MRYSLLHRVRGAFLGAFLGEGLSHSSGFNLGKIAVLGTESLISLGELDIDDWLKRQQQAGIKLETNIDSWGQIILATLPVAIFFHDDIEKMRANILEVQRICNCPDEVIVRDASLIIGYAIAQSLNEKLNPSTLISETINFLGETSTYLPEQLIKVNDLLKTSASLDIAVRELSSSEKLTSNIGLAVYCFLSTLEDFSLTVLRASRNHGGYNQNITSAIAGALSGAYNSTMGIPVNWQISASVSNSGAWGLESFTQILRLADKMIGMWAGVYDWSDDFGEFLETRYTIFAAPHIIRGR
;
A
#
# COMPACT_ATOMS: atom_id res chain seq x y z
N MET A 1 20.84 -4.42 -4.77
CA MET A 1 19.40 -4.43 -5.06
C MET A 1 18.93 -5.85 -5.18
N ARG A 2 18.05 -6.32 -4.28
CA ARG A 2 17.56 -7.72 -4.30
C ARG A 2 16.52 -7.95 -5.41
N TYR A 3 15.70 -6.95 -5.70
CA TYR A 3 14.70 -6.92 -6.76
C TYR A 3 14.64 -5.52 -7.39
N SER A 4 14.09 -5.37 -8.60
CA SER A 4 13.85 -4.04 -9.17
C SER A 4 12.71 -3.32 -8.44
N LEU A 5 12.71 -1.99 -8.41
CA LEU A 5 11.60 -1.18 -7.89
C LEU A 5 10.25 -1.56 -8.53
N LEU A 6 10.21 -1.77 -9.85
CA LEU A 6 9.01 -2.19 -10.57
C LEU A 6 8.38 -3.45 -9.96
N HIS A 7 9.18 -4.51 -9.78
CA HIS A 7 8.70 -5.76 -9.16
C HIS A 7 8.26 -5.57 -7.71
N ARG A 8 8.86 -4.66 -6.94
CA ARG A 8 8.41 -4.35 -5.58
C ARG A 8 7.09 -3.60 -5.57
N VAL A 9 6.91 -2.62 -6.46
CA VAL A 9 5.64 -1.87 -6.58
C VAL A 9 4.50 -2.77 -7.05
N ARG A 10 4.74 -3.60 -8.07
CA ARG A 10 3.80 -4.65 -8.46
C ARG A 10 3.50 -5.58 -7.28
N GLY A 11 4.53 -5.98 -6.54
CA GLY A 11 4.41 -6.81 -5.35
C GLY A 11 3.50 -6.18 -4.30
N ALA A 12 3.64 -4.88 -4.01
CA ALA A 12 2.83 -4.16 -3.03
C ALA A 12 1.33 -4.17 -3.39
N PHE A 13 0.99 -3.79 -4.63
CA PHE A 13 -0.40 -3.80 -5.08
C PHE A 13 -0.99 -5.21 -5.12
N LEU A 14 -0.25 -6.17 -5.69
CA LEU A 14 -0.70 -7.57 -5.74
C LEU A 14 -0.83 -8.19 -4.36
N GLY A 15 0.09 -7.87 -3.46
CA GLY A 15 0.06 -8.33 -2.09
C GLY A 15 -1.18 -7.86 -1.35
N ALA A 16 -1.52 -6.58 -1.50
CA ALA A 16 -2.74 -6.02 -0.95
C ALA A 16 -4.00 -6.69 -1.51
N PHE A 17 -4.06 -6.84 -2.83
CA PHE A 17 -5.17 -7.49 -3.53
C PHE A 17 -5.36 -8.96 -3.11
N LEU A 18 -4.28 -9.74 -3.07
CA LEU A 18 -4.32 -11.15 -2.65
C LEU A 18 -4.67 -11.28 -1.17
N GLY A 19 -4.14 -10.38 -0.33
CA GLY A 19 -4.44 -10.36 1.09
C GLY A 19 -5.93 -10.16 1.36
N GLU A 20 -6.58 -9.25 0.64
CA GLU A 20 -8.02 -9.07 0.71
C GLU A 20 -8.78 -10.30 0.19
N GLY A 21 -8.45 -10.78 -1.01
CA GLY A 21 -9.20 -11.85 -1.68
C GLY A 21 -9.12 -13.23 -1.01
N LEU A 22 -8.06 -13.51 -0.25
CA LEU A 22 -7.89 -14.78 0.47
C LEU A 22 -8.62 -14.81 1.82
N SER A 23 -9.07 -13.66 2.32
CA SER A 23 -9.87 -13.59 3.53
C SER A 23 -11.33 -13.99 3.24
N HIS A 24 -11.94 -14.82 4.09
CA HIS A 24 -13.26 -15.42 3.82
C HIS A 24 -14.44 -14.45 4.09
N SER A 25 -14.21 -13.14 4.20
CA SER A 25 -15.24 -12.14 4.46
C SER A 25 -15.76 -11.53 3.16
N SER A 26 -17.08 -11.29 3.06
CA SER A 26 -17.70 -10.54 1.96
C SER A 26 -17.03 -9.17 1.83
N GLY A 27 -16.21 -9.01 0.79
CA GLY A 27 -15.26 -7.91 0.66
C GLY A 27 -15.96 -6.56 0.54
N PHE A 28 -15.59 -5.63 1.42
CA PHE A 28 -15.61 -4.21 1.08
C PHE A 28 -14.77 -4.03 -0.19
N ASN A 29 -15.17 -3.18 -1.13
CA ASN A 29 -14.41 -2.97 -2.36
C ASN A 29 -13.20 -2.04 -2.09
N LEU A 30 -12.31 -2.46 -1.17
CA LEU A 30 -11.35 -1.60 -0.48
C LEU A 30 -10.41 -0.90 -1.45
N GLY A 31 -9.93 -1.61 -2.46
CA GLY A 31 -8.95 -1.04 -3.38
C GLY A 31 -9.51 -0.34 -4.61
N LYS A 32 -10.83 -0.26 -4.82
CA LYS A 32 -11.35 0.53 -5.95
C LYS A 32 -10.99 2.01 -5.81
N ILE A 33 -10.98 2.52 -4.58
CA ILE A 33 -10.53 3.89 -4.28
C ILE A 33 -9.04 4.04 -4.56
N ALA A 34 -8.23 3.04 -4.18
CA ALA A 34 -6.80 3.03 -4.46
C ALA A 34 -6.51 3.00 -5.98
N VAL A 35 -7.29 2.25 -6.77
CA VAL A 35 -7.19 2.23 -8.23
C VAL A 35 -7.44 3.62 -8.82
N LEU A 36 -8.55 4.28 -8.44
CA LEU A 36 -8.87 5.62 -8.95
C LEU A 36 -7.81 6.66 -8.56
N GLY A 37 -7.28 6.57 -7.33
CA GLY A 37 -6.18 7.41 -6.90
C GLY A 37 -4.91 7.18 -7.70
N THR A 38 -4.61 5.92 -8.02
CA THR A 38 -3.48 5.57 -8.87
C THR A 38 -3.65 6.13 -10.28
N GLU A 39 -4.85 6.04 -10.85
CA GLU A 39 -5.14 6.62 -12.16
C GLU A 39 -5.00 8.15 -12.19
N SER A 40 -5.42 8.83 -11.12
CA SER A 40 -5.23 10.27 -10.97
C SER A 40 -3.75 10.64 -10.90
N LEU A 41 -2.97 9.96 -10.04
CA LEU A 41 -1.52 10.14 -9.93
C LEU A 41 -0.80 9.88 -11.26
N ILE A 42 -1.21 8.85 -12.00
CA ILE A 42 -0.67 8.56 -13.34
C ILE A 42 -1.01 9.69 -14.31
N SER A 43 -2.26 10.17 -14.30
CA SER A 43 -2.72 11.16 -15.26
C SER A 43 -2.07 12.53 -15.07
N LEU A 44 -1.74 12.89 -13.84
CA LEU A 44 -1.30 14.25 -13.48
C LEU A 44 0.17 14.32 -13.05
N GLY A 45 0.77 13.18 -12.66
CA GLY A 45 2.13 13.15 -12.13
C GLY A 45 2.26 13.73 -10.72
N GLU A 46 1.14 14.14 -10.11
CA GLU A 46 1.07 14.68 -8.76
C GLU A 46 -0.28 14.33 -8.10
N LEU A 47 -0.38 14.58 -6.78
CA LEU A 47 -1.63 14.40 -6.07
C LEU A 47 -2.54 15.59 -6.37
N ASP A 48 -3.65 15.32 -7.06
CA ASP A 48 -4.77 16.26 -7.21
C ASP A 48 -6.02 15.63 -6.58
N ILE A 49 -6.45 16.25 -5.49
CA ILE A 49 -7.60 15.82 -4.69
C ILE A 49 -8.91 15.99 -5.46
N ASP A 50 -9.04 17.07 -6.23
CA ASP A 50 -10.26 17.38 -6.96
C ASP A 50 -10.46 16.40 -8.11
N ASP A 51 -9.38 16.04 -8.83
CA ASP A 51 -9.42 15.00 -9.86
C ASP A 51 -9.75 13.63 -9.27
N TRP A 52 -9.14 13.25 -8.13
CA TRP A 52 -9.46 11.99 -7.45
C TRP A 52 -10.95 11.95 -7.03
N LEU A 53 -11.45 12.99 -6.36
CA LEU A 53 -12.85 13.07 -5.95
C LEU A 53 -13.80 13.03 -7.15
N LYS A 54 -13.46 13.71 -8.24
CA LYS A 54 -14.22 13.68 -9.49
C LYS A 54 -14.30 12.27 -10.07
N ARG A 55 -13.18 11.54 -10.14
CA ARG A 55 -13.14 10.13 -10.59
C ARG A 55 -13.99 9.24 -9.69
N GLN A 56 -13.90 9.45 -8.37
CA GLN A 56 -14.68 8.71 -7.39
C GLN A 56 -16.20 8.92 -7.59
N GLN A 57 -16.63 10.17 -7.78
CA GLN A 57 -18.02 10.52 -8.06
C GLN A 57 -18.50 9.91 -9.38
N GLN A 58 -17.70 9.98 -10.44
CA GLN A 58 -18.01 9.38 -11.75
C GLN A 58 -18.13 7.86 -11.68
N ALA A 59 -17.31 7.20 -10.86
CA ALA A 59 -17.37 5.76 -10.63
C ALA A 59 -18.52 5.33 -9.69
N GLY A 60 -19.32 6.28 -9.18
CA GLY A 60 -20.44 6.03 -8.27
C GLY A 60 -20.02 5.52 -6.89
N ILE A 61 -18.76 5.71 -6.48
CA ILE A 61 -18.25 5.20 -5.21
C ILE A 61 -18.54 6.22 -4.12
N LYS A 62 -19.40 5.87 -3.16
CA LYS A 62 -19.51 6.63 -1.92
C LYS A 62 -18.51 6.06 -0.92
N LEU A 63 -17.65 6.89 -0.37
CA LEU A 63 -16.85 6.50 0.78
C LEU A 63 -17.84 6.12 1.88
N GLU A 64 -17.77 4.89 2.39
CA GLU A 64 -18.60 4.53 3.53
C GLU A 64 -18.12 5.36 4.72
N THR A 65 -19.01 6.11 5.36
CA THR A 65 -18.69 6.90 6.56
C THR A 65 -19.02 6.13 7.85
N ASN A 66 -19.18 4.80 7.75
CA ASN A 66 -19.43 3.94 8.90
C ASN A 66 -18.12 3.67 9.68
N ILE A 67 -18.25 3.20 10.92
CA ILE A 67 -17.16 2.94 11.87
C ILE A 67 -16.11 1.92 11.34
N ASP A 68 -16.42 1.13 10.31
CA ASP A 68 -15.51 0.12 9.77
C ASP A 68 -14.81 0.55 8.46
N SER A 69 -15.00 1.79 8.00
CA SER A 69 -14.44 2.28 6.73
C SER A 69 -12.96 2.67 6.77
N TRP A 70 -12.35 2.72 7.95
CA TRP A 70 -10.94 3.08 8.13
C TRP A 70 -10.00 2.24 7.26
N GLY A 71 -10.30 0.96 7.03
CA GLY A 71 -9.46 0.11 6.17
C GLY A 71 -9.47 0.54 4.71
N GLN A 72 -10.59 1.07 4.21
CA GLN A 72 -10.68 1.65 2.86
C GLN A 72 -9.77 2.88 2.75
N ILE A 73 -9.78 3.73 3.78
CA ILE A 73 -8.99 4.96 3.80
C ILE A 73 -7.50 4.63 3.85
N ILE A 74 -7.08 3.71 4.72
CA ILE A 74 -5.67 3.29 4.82
C ILE A 74 -5.20 2.73 3.47
N LEU A 75 -5.97 1.83 2.85
CA LEU A 75 -5.60 1.26 1.55
C LEU A 75 -5.69 2.29 0.41
N ALA A 76 -6.56 3.29 0.50
CA ALA A 76 -6.59 4.40 -0.44
C ALA A 76 -5.31 5.23 -0.39
N THR A 77 -4.58 5.27 0.73
CA THR A 77 -3.27 5.96 0.81
C THR A 77 -2.12 5.15 0.21
N LEU A 78 -2.33 3.86 -0.12
CA LEU A 78 -1.30 2.98 -0.69
C LEU A 78 -0.65 3.54 -1.96
N PRO A 79 -1.40 4.00 -2.98
CA PRO A 79 -0.80 4.58 -4.19
C PRO A 79 0.04 5.82 -3.89
N VAL A 80 -0.37 6.65 -2.94
CA VAL A 80 0.37 7.85 -2.52
C VAL A 80 1.69 7.45 -1.87
N ALA A 81 1.66 6.48 -0.95
CA ALA A 81 2.87 5.95 -0.32
C ALA A 81 3.85 5.37 -1.33
N ILE A 82 3.34 4.66 -2.34
CA ILE A 82 4.18 4.09 -3.39
C ILE A 82 4.70 5.17 -4.34
N PHE A 83 3.86 6.11 -4.79
CA PHE A 83 4.26 7.12 -5.77
C PHE A 83 5.30 8.10 -5.20
N PHE A 84 5.19 8.46 -3.93
CA PHE A 84 6.13 9.38 -3.27
C PHE A 84 7.13 8.66 -2.35
N HIS A 85 7.38 7.38 -2.56
CA HIS A 85 8.21 6.55 -1.68
C HIS A 85 9.64 7.08 -1.47
N ASP A 86 10.19 7.83 -2.42
CA ASP A 86 11.53 8.42 -2.38
C ASP A 86 11.60 9.79 -1.70
N ASP A 87 10.47 10.47 -1.54
CA ASP A 87 10.33 11.75 -0.83
C ASP A 87 9.37 11.60 0.36
N ILE A 88 9.93 11.21 1.51
CA ILE A 88 9.19 10.91 2.73
C ILE A 88 8.37 12.10 3.25
N GLU A 89 8.85 13.33 3.08
CA GLU A 89 8.13 14.52 3.53
C GLU A 89 6.94 14.81 2.61
N LYS A 90 7.13 14.73 1.29
CA LYS A 90 6.04 14.86 0.32
C LYS A 90 5.01 13.73 0.47
N MET A 91 5.46 12.51 0.71
CA MET A 91 4.60 11.37 1.00
C MET A 91 3.72 11.66 2.23
N ARG A 92 4.31 12.12 3.34
CA ARG A 92 3.55 12.50 4.54
C ARG A 92 2.50 13.55 4.21
N ALA A 93 2.89 14.65 3.59
CA ALA A 93 1.98 15.74 3.25
C ALA A 93 0.79 15.25 2.41
N ASN A 94 1.06 14.42 1.41
CA ASN A 94 0.04 13.88 0.51
C ASN A 94 -0.88 12.85 1.18
N ILE A 95 -0.37 12.02 2.10
CA ILE A 95 -1.21 11.11 2.91
C ILE A 95 -2.18 11.91 3.78
N LEU A 96 -1.69 12.99 4.41
CA LEU A 96 -2.52 13.86 5.25
C LEU A 96 -3.62 14.56 4.43
N GLU A 97 -3.31 14.95 3.20
CA GLU A 97 -4.27 15.61 2.33
C GLU A 97 -5.38 14.66 1.86
N VAL A 98 -5.04 13.42 1.50
CA VAL A 98 -6.05 12.38 1.19
C VAL A 98 -6.99 12.11 2.36
N GLN A 99 -6.50 12.21 3.60
CA GLN A 99 -7.35 11.94 4.77
C GLN A 99 -8.36 13.03 5.07
N ARG A 100 -8.02 14.29 4.79
CA ARG A 100 -8.92 15.43 5.00
C ARG A 100 -10.22 15.30 4.22
N ILE A 101 -10.17 14.71 3.03
CA ILE A 101 -11.35 14.52 2.19
C ILE A 101 -12.18 13.29 2.54
N CYS A 102 -11.63 12.34 3.30
CA CYS A 102 -12.31 11.10 3.60
C CYS A 102 -13.37 11.21 4.71
N ASN A 103 -13.48 12.35 5.42
CA ASN A 103 -14.48 12.62 6.48
C ASN A 103 -14.65 11.44 7.46
N CYS A 104 -13.55 10.98 8.05
CA CYS A 104 -13.53 9.84 8.97
C CYS A 104 -13.79 10.27 10.43
N PRO A 105 -14.67 9.58 11.19
CA PRO A 105 -14.90 9.89 12.60
C PRO A 105 -13.68 9.67 13.51
N ASP A 106 -12.77 8.76 13.14
CA ASP A 106 -11.56 8.39 13.90
C ASP A 106 -10.29 8.97 13.23
N GLU A 107 -10.34 10.24 12.84
CA GLU A 107 -9.36 10.90 11.97
C GLU A 107 -7.90 10.70 12.43
N VAL A 108 -7.62 10.87 13.73
CA VAL A 108 -6.25 10.84 14.27
C VAL A 108 -5.62 9.44 14.20
N ILE A 109 -6.38 8.39 14.51
CA ILE A 109 -5.86 7.02 14.50
C ILE A 109 -5.75 6.45 13.08
N VAL A 110 -6.69 6.79 12.19
CA VAL A 110 -6.59 6.44 10.76
C VAL A 110 -5.41 7.17 10.12
N ARG A 111 -5.18 8.43 10.52
CA ARG A 111 -3.99 9.20 10.14
C ARG A 111 -2.72 8.47 10.46
N ASP A 112 -2.56 8.15 11.74
CA ASP A 112 -1.36 7.52 12.26
C ASP A 112 -1.11 6.16 11.62
N ALA A 113 -2.17 5.35 11.47
CA ALA A 113 -2.07 4.05 10.80
C ALA A 113 -1.62 4.19 9.34
N SER A 114 -2.18 5.13 8.58
CA SER A 114 -1.77 5.33 7.19
C SER A 114 -0.31 5.78 7.07
N LEU A 115 0.15 6.64 7.99
CA LEU A 115 1.55 7.06 8.05
C LEU A 115 2.48 5.90 8.41
N ILE A 116 2.11 5.05 9.38
CA ILE A 116 2.85 3.84 9.77
C ILE A 116 3.01 2.91 8.57
N ILE A 117 1.91 2.60 7.87
CA ILE A 117 1.93 1.70 6.72
C ILE A 117 2.70 2.33 5.56
N GLY A 118 2.45 3.61 5.26
CA GLY A 118 3.13 4.34 4.19
C GLY A 118 4.64 4.36 4.39
N TYR A 119 5.11 4.64 5.61
CA TYR A 119 6.54 4.62 5.94
C TYR A 119 7.16 3.23 5.75
N ALA A 120 6.52 2.17 6.25
CA ALA A 120 7.03 0.82 6.11
C ALA A 120 7.10 0.36 4.63
N ILE A 121 6.13 0.79 3.81
CA ILE A 121 6.17 0.58 2.36
C ILE A 121 7.32 1.35 1.72
N ALA A 122 7.47 2.63 2.03
CA ALA A 122 8.56 3.44 1.49
C ALA A 122 9.94 2.86 1.85
N GLN A 123 10.13 2.40 3.08
CA GLN A 123 11.36 1.73 3.50
C GLN A 123 11.60 0.42 2.73
N SER A 124 10.53 -0.35 2.45
CA SER A 124 10.62 -1.59 1.65
C SER A 124 10.97 -1.30 0.19
N LEU A 125 10.33 -0.31 -0.43
CA LEU A 125 10.55 0.06 -1.83
C LEU A 125 11.95 0.63 -2.08
N ASN A 126 12.48 1.36 -1.09
CA ASN A 126 13.83 1.93 -1.12
C ASN A 126 14.94 0.94 -0.70
N GLU A 127 14.60 -0.31 -0.34
CA GLU A 127 15.56 -1.29 0.24
C GLU A 127 16.27 -0.77 1.50
N LYS A 128 15.60 0.10 2.27
CA LYS A 128 16.11 0.67 3.52
C LYS A 128 15.53 -0.01 4.76
N LEU A 129 14.56 -0.91 4.59
CA LEU A 129 13.92 -1.61 5.69
C LEU A 129 14.95 -2.44 6.47
N ASN A 130 15.08 -2.12 7.76
CA ASN A 130 15.80 -2.93 8.73
C ASN A 130 14.83 -3.44 9.80
N PRO A 131 14.59 -4.76 9.93
CA PRO A 131 13.60 -5.30 10.86
C PRO A 131 13.84 -4.91 12.32
N SER A 132 15.09 -4.73 12.74
CA SER A 132 15.41 -4.40 14.12
C SER A 132 15.14 -2.93 14.48
N THR A 133 15.13 -2.03 13.49
CA THR A 133 14.95 -0.58 13.71
C THR A 133 13.66 -0.03 13.12
N LEU A 134 12.99 -0.78 12.23
CA LEU A 134 11.79 -0.32 11.52
C LEU A 134 10.73 0.24 12.47
N ILE A 135 10.44 -0.46 13.57
CA ILE A 135 9.43 -0.01 14.53
C ILE A 135 9.84 1.32 15.19
N SER A 136 11.07 1.43 15.68
CA SER A 136 11.55 2.67 16.30
C SER A 136 11.60 3.83 15.30
N GLU A 137 12.04 3.57 14.07
CA GLU A 137 12.07 4.56 12.99
C GLU A 137 10.66 5.01 12.60
N THR A 138 9.72 4.08 12.55
CA THR A 138 8.31 4.37 12.22
C THR A 138 7.65 5.21 13.31
N ILE A 139 7.89 4.91 14.59
CA ILE A 139 7.39 5.72 15.71
C ILE A 139 8.00 7.12 15.68
N ASN A 140 9.31 7.23 15.43
CA ASN A 140 9.98 8.52 15.30
C ASN A 140 9.46 9.32 14.09
N PHE A 141 9.21 8.65 12.96
CA PHE A 141 8.56 9.25 11.80
C PHE A 141 7.13 9.70 12.14
N LEU A 142 6.35 8.93 12.88
CA LEU A 142 5.00 9.34 13.25
C LEU A 142 5.00 10.64 14.07
N GLY A 143 5.96 10.78 14.98
CA GLY A 143 6.06 11.91 15.89
C GLY A 143 5.10 11.81 17.08
N GLU A 144 4.88 12.92 17.77
CA GLU A 144 3.97 12.97 18.92
C GLU A 144 2.51 12.74 18.49
N THR A 145 1.83 11.83 19.19
CA THR A 145 0.41 11.53 18.94
C THR A 145 -0.30 11.10 20.22
N SER A 146 -1.63 11.22 20.24
CA SER A 146 -2.50 10.80 21.34
C SER A 146 -3.06 9.39 21.16
N THR A 147 -2.70 8.67 20.10
CA THR A 147 -3.20 7.33 19.78
C THR A 147 -2.36 6.25 20.47
N TYR A 148 -2.92 5.04 20.61
CA TYR A 148 -2.23 3.89 21.21
C TYR A 148 -1.40 3.07 20.19
N LEU A 149 -1.27 3.55 18.94
CA LEU A 149 -0.52 2.84 17.90
C LEU A 149 0.98 2.74 18.21
N PRO A 150 1.67 3.77 18.74
CA PRO A 150 3.07 3.63 19.14
C PRO A 150 3.28 2.52 20.19
N GLU A 151 2.44 2.48 21.23
CA GLU A 151 2.49 1.46 22.28
C GLU A 151 2.22 0.07 21.71
N GLN A 152 1.27 -0.02 20.78
CA GLN A 152 0.97 -1.26 20.08
C GLN A 152 2.17 -1.75 19.24
N LEU A 153 2.86 -0.85 18.53
CA LEU A 153 4.07 -1.20 17.78
C LEU A 153 5.23 -1.61 18.71
N ILE A 154 5.36 -0.97 19.88
CA ILE A 154 6.33 -1.39 20.91
C ILE A 154 6.04 -2.83 21.37
N LYS A 155 4.76 -3.16 21.66
CA LYS A 155 4.37 -4.54 21.97
C LYS A 155 4.73 -5.51 20.85
N VAL A 156 4.49 -5.14 19.59
CA VAL A 156 4.92 -5.94 18.43
C VAL A 156 6.42 -6.20 18.47
N ASN A 157 7.24 -5.17 18.74
CA ASN A 157 8.70 -5.32 18.83
C ASN A 157 9.10 -6.33 19.91
N ASP A 158 8.45 -6.30 21.07
CA ASP A 158 8.77 -7.21 22.18
C ASP A 158 8.34 -8.66 21.87
N LEU A 159 7.21 -8.84 21.19
CA LEU A 159 6.77 -10.14 20.67
C LEU A 159 7.75 -10.70 19.62
N LEU A 160 8.31 -9.84 18.77
CA LEU A 160 9.32 -10.25 17.78
C LEU A 160 10.63 -10.67 18.46
N LYS A 161 11.12 -9.90 19.44
CA LYS A 161 12.33 -10.24 20.21
C LYS A 161 12.21 -11.58 20.94
N THR A 162 11.04 -11.88 21.47
CA THR A 162 10.76 -13.13 22.18
C THR A 162 10.41 -14.29 21.24
N SER A 163 10.37 -14.05 19.92
CA SER A 163 9.92 -15.04 18.92
C SER A 163 8.57 -15.65 19.31
N ALA A 164 7.66 -14.83 19.83
CA ALA A 164 6.34 -15.26 20.25
C ALA A 164 5.62 -15.98 19.10
N SER A 165 4.75 -16.94 19.43
CA SER A 165 3.89 -17.59 18.44
C SER A 165 2.75 -16.67 17.99
N LEU A 166 2.11 -17.00 16.85
CA LEU A 166 0.96 -16.25 16.37
C LEU A 166 -0.18 -16.22 17.39
N ASP A 167 -0.46 -17.33 18.08
CA ASP A 167 -1.50 -17.39 19.11
C ASP A 167 -1.23 -16.46 20.29
N ILE A 168 0.04 -16.36 20.71
CA ILE A 168 0.45 -15.40 21.75
C ILE A 168 0.27 -13.97 21.22
N ALA A 169 0.79 -13.68 20.02
CA ALA A 169 0.70 -12.35 19.45
C ALA A 169 -0.76 -11.89 19.28
N VAL A 170 -1.65 -12.76 18.81
CA VAL A 170 -3.10 -12.50 18.73
C VAL A 170 -3.66 -12.12 20.10
N ARG A 171 -3.36 -12.89 21.13
CA ARG A 171 -3.86 -12.61 22.49
C ARG A 171 -3.35 -11.28 23.03
N GLU A 172 -2.05 -10.98 22.87
CA GLU A 172 -1.43 -9.77 23.43
C GLU A 172 -1.74 -8.49 22.64
N LEU A 173 -1.97 -8.60 21.32
CA LEU A 173 -2.27 -7.48 20.43
C LEU A 173 -3.78 -7.22 20.29
N SER A 174 -4.64 -8.13 20.71
CA SER A 174 -6.08 -7.91 20.73
C SER A 174 -6.46 -6.81 21.73
N SER A 175 -7.16 -5.80 21.25
CA SER A 175 -7.67 -4.66 22.01
C SER A 175 -9.16 -4.44 21.73
N SER A 176 -9.83 -3.64 22.57
CA SER A 176 -11.20 -3.20 22.30
C SER A 176 -11.30 -2.36 21.02
N GLU A 177 -10.24 -1.62 20.70
CA GLU A 177 -10.11 -0.83 19.48
C GLU A 177 -9.61 -1.70 18.32
N LYS A 178 -10.50 -1.97 17.34
CA LYS A 178 -10.24 -2.88 16.21
C LYS A 178 -9.05 -2.42 15.37
N LEU A 179 -8.99 -1.14 14.99
CA LEU A 179 -7.95 -0.61 14.09
C LEU A 179 -6.55 -0.87 14.67
N THR A 180 -6.33 -0.53 15.94
CA THR A 180 -5.05 -0.77 16.64
C THR A 180 -4.67 -2.25 16.66
N SER A 181 -5.64 -3.14 16.94
CA SER A 181 -5.41 -4.60 16.85
C SER A 181 -4.97 -5.03 15.46
N ASN A 182 -5.68 -4.57 14.43
CA ASN A 182 -5.46 -4.98 13.05
C ASN A 182 -4.10 -4.47 12.51
N ILE A 183 -3.70 -3.25 12.86
CA ILE A 183 -2.38 -2.71 12.48
C ILE A 183 -1.26 -3.47 13.19
N GLY A 184 -1.38 -3.67 14.51
CA GLY A 184 -0.39 -4.43 15.27
C GLY A 184 -0.21 -5.84 14.72
N LEU A 185 -1.31 -6.54 14.43
CA LEU A 185 -1.29 -7.88 13.85
C LEU A 185 -0.70 -7.92 12.44
N ALA A 186 -1.04 -6.96 11.58
CA ALA A 186 -0.50 -6.90 10.22
C ALA A 186 1.02 -6.72 10.23
N VAL A 187 1.51 -5.77 11.06
CA VAL A 187 2.94 -5.50 11.21
C VAL A 187 3.66 -6.69 11.84
N TYR A 188 3.09 -7.33 12.86
CA TYR A 188 3.65 -8.53 13.46
C TYR A 188 3.74 -9.70 12.47
N CYS A 189 2.67 -9.98 11.71
CA CYS A 189 2.67 -11.05 10.71
C CYS A 189 3.74 -10.81 9.65
N PHE A 190 3.84 -9.57 9.15
CA PHE A 190 4.88 -9.18 8.20
C PHE A 190 6.29 -9.36 8.77
N LEU A 191 6.61 -8.72 9.90
CA LEU A 191 7.97 -8.73 10.44
C LEU A 191 8.41 -10.11 10.98
N SER A 192 7.48 -10.90 11.52
CA SER A 192 7.79 -12.26 11.99
C SER A 192 8.01 -13.26 10.87
N THR A 193 7.63 -12.91 9.63
CA THR A 193 7.75 -13.77 8.44
C THR A 193 8.23 -12.99 7.23
N LEU A 194 9.17 -12.06 7.46
CA LEU A 194 9.62 -11.05 6.52
C LEU A 194 9.96 -11.59 5.13
N GLU A 195 10.58 -12.77 5.07
CA GLU A 195 11.08 -13.43 3.86
C GLU A 195 10.06 -14.39 3.22
N ASP A 196 8.89 -14.59 3.84
CA ASP A 196 7.87 -15.54 3.40
C ASP A 196 6.53 -14.83 3.23
N PHE A 197 6.26 -14.41 2.00
CA PHE A 197 5.02 -13.74 1.62
C PHE A 197 3.77 -14.60 1.91
N SER A 198 3.81 -15.88 1.56
CA SER A 198 2.67 -16.78 1.75
C SER A 198 2.33 -16.91 3.21
N LEU A 199 3.35 -17.11 4.05
CA LEU A 199 3.17 -17.25 5.47
C LEU A 199 2.69 -15.94 6.09
N THR A 200 3.20 -14.77 5.65
CA THR A 200 2.69 -13.46 6.11
C THR A 200 1.18 -13.36 5.89
N VAL A 201 0.73 -13.59 4.65
CA VAL A 201 -0.67 -13.43 4.26
C VAL A 201 -1.55 -14.46 4.96
N LEU A 202 -1.14 -15.74 4.99
CA LEU A 202 -1.92 -16.79 5.65
C LEU A 202 -2.05 -16.60 7.16
N ARG A 203 -1.03 -16.05 7.83
CA ARG A 203 -1.11 -15.72 9.26
C ARG A 203 -2.06 -14.54 9.50
N ALA A 204 -2.01 -13.54 8.64
CA ALA A 204 -2.85 -12.35 8.73
C ALA A 204 -4.32 -12.61 8.34
N SER A 205 -4.58 -13.58 7.45
CA SER A 205 -5.92 -13.94 6.99
C SER A 205 -6.63 -14.96 7.89
N ARG A 206 -5.94 -15.50 8.91
CA ARG A 206 -6.55 -16.46 9.85
C ARG A 206 -7.64 -15.79 10.67
N ASN A 207 -8.71 -16.55 10.93
CA ASN A 207 -9.78 -16.10 11.78
C ASN A 207 -9.38 -16.17 13.25
N HIS A 208 -8.95 -15.02 13.77
CA HIS A 208 -8.48 -14.84 15.15
C HIS A 208 -9.59 -14.42 16.12
N GLY A 209 -10.87 -14.57 15.73
CA GLY A 209 -12.01 -14.06 16.51
C GLY A 209 -12.19 -12.54 16.46
N GLY A 210 -11.35 -11.83 15.68
CA GLY A 210 -11.44 -10.40 15.42
C GLY A 210 -12.21 -10.05 14.14
N TYR A 211 -12.75 -8.84 14.10
CA TYR A 211 -13.40 -8.25 12.93
C TYR A 211 -12.34 -7.73 11.92
N ASN A 212 -12.68 -7.69 10.62
CA ASN A 212 -11.88 -7.06 9.56
C ASN A 212 -10.54 -7.76 9.17
N GLN A 213 -10.54 -9.10 9.11
CA GLN A 213 -9.39 -9.93 8.69
C GLN A 213 -8.90 -9.62 7.28
N ASN A 214 -9.82 -9.24 6.39
CA ASN A 214 -9.52 -8.75 5.05
C ASN A 214 -8.55 -7.56 5.08
N ILE A 215 -8.77 -6.60 5.97
CA ILE A 215 -7.93 -5.40 6.07
C ILE A 215 -6.55 -5.75 6.63
N THR A 216 -6.48 -6.54 7.71
CA THR A 216 -5.20 -7.01 8.27
C THR A 216 -4.38 -7.77 7.23
N SER A 217 -5.03 -8.67 6.49
CA SER A 217 -4.41 -9.46 5.44
C SER A 217 -3.99 -8.62 4.24
N ALA A 218 -4.80 -7.65 3.81
CA ALA A 218 -4.45 -6.71 2.75
C ALA A 218 -3.24 -5.84 3.12
N ILE A 219 -3.21 -5.29 4.34
CA ILE A 219 -2.07 -4.48 4.81
C ILE A 219 -0.80 -5.34 4.92
N ALA A 220 -0.89 -6.52 5.54
CA ALA A 220 0.24 -7.43 5.68
C ALA A 220 0.76 -7.90 4.30
N GLY A 221 -0.16 -8.17 3.37
CA GLY A 221 0.14 -8.51 1.98
C GLY A 221 0.82 -7.36 1.25
N ALA A 222 0.36 -6.11 1.41
CA ALA A 222 0.98 -4.94 0.82
C ALA A 222 2.43 -4.77 1.28
N LEU A 223 2.66 -4.85 2.59
CA LEU A 223 3.99 -4.74 3.19
C LEU A 223 4.93 -5.86 2.71
N SER A 224 4.46 -7.10 2.80
CA SER A 224 5.24 -8.27 2.38
C SER A 224 5.50 -8.30 0.89
N GLY A 225 4.53 -7.86 0.08
CA GLY A 225 4.68 -7.71 -1.36
C GLY A 225 5.66 -6.61 -1.76
N ALA A 226 5.65 -5.47 -1.04
CA ALA A 226 6.64 -4.40 -1.23
C ALA A 226 8.06 -4.89 -0.94
N TYR A 227 8.24 -5.71 0.11
CA TYR A 227 9.54 -6.26 0.51
C TYR A 227 10.01 -7.41 -0.40
N ASN A 228 9.16 -8.43 -0.60
CA ASN A 228 9.50 -9.65 -1.32
C ASN A 228 9.32 -9.56 -2.83
N SER A 229 8.71 -8.47 -3.32
CA SER A 229 8.33 -8.25 -4.73
C SER A 229 7.36 -9.29 -5.28
N THR A 230 7.00 -9.17 -6.56
CA THR A 230 6.25 -10.22 -7.28
C THR A 230 6.92 -11.58 -7.27
N MET A 231 8.25 -11.63 -7.10
CA MET A 231 9.01 -12.89 -7.12
C MET A 231 8.79 -13.72 -5.85
N GLY A 232 8.43 -13.09 -4.72
CA GLY A 232 8.06 -13.80 -3.50
C GLY A 232 6.61 -14.30 -3.47
N ILE A 233 5.78 -13.86 -4.41
CA ILE A 233 4.37 -14.26 -4.46
C ILE A 233 4.25 -15.62 -5.17
N PRO A 234 3.61 -16.65 -4.57
CA PRO A 234 3.45 -17.95 -5.21
C PRO A 234 2.77 -17.88 -6.57
N VAL A 235 3.33 -18.61 -7.54
CA VAL A 235 2.82 -18.64 -8.92
C VAL A 235 1.38 -19.13 -8.98
N ASN A 236 1.00 -20.13 -8.17
CA ASN A 236 -0.37 -20.62 -8.12
C ASN A 236 -1.36 -19.53 -7.66
N TRP A 237 -0.97 -18.63 -6.75
CA TRP A 237 -1.81 -17.51 -6.34
C TRP A 237 -1.93 -16.45 -7.43
N GLN A 238 -0.84 -16.17 -8.16
CA GLN A 238 -0.88 -15.27 -9.32
C GLN A 238 -1.81 -15.80 -10.42
N ILE A 239 -1.77 -17.11 -10.69
CA ILE A 239 -2.64 -17.77 -11.66
C ILE A 239 -4.09 -17.74 -11.16
N SER A 240 -4.36 -18.14 -9.92
CA SER A 240 -5.71 -18.11 -9.35
C SER A 240 -6.31 -16.71 -9.41
N ALA A 241 -5.56 -15.67 -9.04
CA ALA A 241 -5.99 -14.28 -9.15
C ALA A 241 -6.23 -13.81 -10.59
N SER A 242 -5.52 -14.39 -11.56
CA SER A 242 -5.70 -14.07 -12.98
C SER A 242 -6.94 -14.76 -13.58
N VAL A 243 -7.30 -15.93 -13.06
CA VAL A 243 -8.43 -16.76 -13.56
C VAL A 243 -9.73 -16.42 -12.83
N SER A 244 -9.66 -16.08 -11.55
CA SER A 244 -10.79 -15.61 -10.78
C SER A 244 -11.15 -14.20 -11.24
N ASN A 245 -12.22 -14.06 -12.03
CA ASN A 245 -12.89 -12.78 -12.29
C ASN A 245 -13.61 -12.24 -11.04
N SER A 246 -12.95 -12.30 -9.87
CA SER A 246 -13.43 -11.62 -8.68
C SER A 246 -13.19 -10.14 -8.90
N GLY A 247 -14.24 -9.34 -9.06
CA GLY A 247 -14.18 -7.88 -9.21
C GLY A 247 -13.68 -7.13 -7.97
N ALA A 248 -12.76 -7.73 -7.21
CA ALA A 248 -12.04 -7.10 -6.13
C ALA A 248 -11.30 -5.87 -6.68
N TRP A 249 -11.39 -4.77 -5.95
CA TRP A 249 -10.87 -3.45 -6.34
C TRP A 249 -11.52 -2.85 -7.60
N GLY A 250 -12.64 -3.41 -8.08
CA GLY A 250 -13.30 -2.96 -9.30
C GLY A 250 -12.50 -3.22 -10.58
N LEU A 251 -11.46 -4.05 -10.51
CA LEU A 251 -10.68 -4.51 -11.66
C LEU A 251 -11.14 -5.90 -12.08
N GLU A 252 -11.11 -6.15 -13.38
CA GLU A 252 -11.59 -7.41 -13.96
C GLU A 252 -10.50 -8.49 -13.99
N SER A 253 -9.22 -8.11 -13.84
CA SER A 253 -8.13 -9.09 -13.85
C SER A 253 -6.85 -8.60 -13.15
N PHE A 254 -6.09 -9.57 -12.67
CA PHE A 254 -4.71 -9.43 -12.18
C PHE A 254 -3.80 -8.61 -13.12
N THR A 255 -3.95 -8.80 -14.43
CA THR A 255 -3.18 -8.07 -15.45
C THR A 255 -3.42 -6.57 -15.41
N GLN A 256 -4.62 -6.11 -15.03
CA GLN A 256 -4.90 -4.69 -14.91
C GLN A 256 -4.13 -4.05 -13.75
N ILE A 257 -3.99 -4.74 -12.61
CA ILE A 257 -3.17 -4.26 -11.48
C ILE A 257 -1.71 -4.13 -11.89
N LEU A 258 -1.17 -5.12 -12.62
CA LEU A 258 0.20 -5.06 -13.12
C LEU A 258 0.41 -3.89 -14.08
N ARG A 259 -0.51 -3.68 -15.02
CA ARG A 259 -0.44 -2.54 -15.95
C ARG A 259 -0.54 -1.20 -15.23
N LEU A 260 -1.39 -1.10 -14.20
CA LEU A 260 -1.54 0.09 -13.38
C LEU A 260 -0.23 0.41 -12.64
N ALA A 261 0.38 -0.60 -12.02
CA ALA A 261 1.68 -0.49 -11.38
C ALA A 261 2.80 -0.05 -12.36
N ASP A 262 2.80 -0.61 -13.57
CA ASP A 262 3.77 -0.27 -14.62
C ASP A 262 3.65 1.18 -15.05
N LYS A 263 2.43 1.64 -15.33
CA LYS A 263 2.15 3.03 -15.69
C LYS A 263 2.52 3.99 -14.57
N MET A 264 2.21 3.64 -13.32
CA MET A 264 2.56 4.46 -12.17
C MET A 264 4.07 4.61 -12.01
N ILE A 265 4.83 3.52 -12.16
CA ILE A 265 6.30 3.58 -12.12
C ILE A 265 6.86 4.32 -13.33
N GLY A 266 6.26 4.16 -14.51
CA GLY A 266 6.61 4.96 -15.69
C GLY A 266 6.47 6.45 -15.43
N MET A 267 5.31 6.88 -14.94
CA MET A 267 5.04 8.27 -14.60
C MET A 267 5.96 8.81 -13.51
N TRP A 268 6.19 8.05 -12.44
CA TRP A 268 7.16 8.43 -11.39
C TRP A 268 8.58 8.57 -11.96
N ALA A 269 8.99 7.69 -12.87
CA ALA A 269 10.31 7.74 -13.51
C ALA A 269 10.41 8.85 -14.59
N GLY A 270 9.35 9.62 -14.84
CA GLY A 270 9.30 10.64 -15.89
C GLY A 270 9.23 10.06 -17.31
N VAL A 271 8.78 8.80 -17.45
CA VAL A 271 8.50 8.20 -18.75
C VAL A 271 7.15 8.72 -19.22
N TYR A 272 7.18 9.63 -20.19
CA TYR A 272 5.98 10.11 -20.86
C TYR A 272 5.56 9.10 -21.93
N ASP A 273 4.31 8.62 -21.88
CA ASP A 273 3.71 7.84 -22.98
C ASP A 273 3.41 8.80 -24.14
N TRP A 274 4.28 8.81 -25.16
CA TRP A 274 4.12 9.61 -26.39
C TRP A 274 3.10 9.01 -27.38
N SER A 275 2.30 8.02 -26.97
CA SER A 275 1.59 7.13 -27.90
C SER A 275 0.26 7.65 -28.47
N ASP A 276 -0.27 8.79 -28.03
CA ASP A 276 -1.55 9.30 -28.54
C ASP A 276 -1.43 10.29 -29.72
N ASP A 277 -0.23 10.75 -30.09
CA ASP A 277 -0.02 11.78 -31.15
C ASP A 277 0.90 11.34 -32.32
N PHE A 278 1.16 10.03 -32.47
CA PHE A 278 2.01 9.52 -33.56
C PHE A 278 1.40 9.66 -34.97
N GLY A 279 0.15 10.12 -35.10
CA GLY A 279 -0.52 10.33 -36.39
C GLY A 279 -0.05 11.56 -37.17
N GLU A 280 0.48 12.60 -36.51
CA GLU A 280 0.83 13.87 -37.16
C GLU A 280 2.34 14.17 -37.22
N PHE A 281 3.19 13.41 -36.52
CA PHE A 281 4.59 13.80 -36.28
C PHE A 281 5.65 13.15 -37.20
N LEU A 282 5.26 12.56 -38.34
CA LEU A 282 6.20 11.84 -39.21
C LEU A 282 7.09 12.73 -40.11
N GLU A 283 6.99 14.06 -40.07
CA GLU A 283 7.79 14.94 -40.94
C GLU A 283 9.01 15.63 -40.30
N THR A 284 9.20 15.60 -38.98
CA THR A 284 10.36 16.25 -38.35
C THR A 284 11.15 15.31 -37.45
N ARG A 285 12.28 14.80 -37.97
CA ARG A 285 13.34 14.14 -37.20
C ARG A 285 13.86 15.06 -36.09
N TYR A 286 13.55 14.81 -34.82
CA TYR A 286 14.30 15.35 -33.67
C TYR A 286 14.24 14.36 -32.48
N THR A 287 15.35 13.69 -32.14
CA THR A 287 16.37 13.98 -31.10
C THR A 287 15.89 13.93 -29.64
N ILE A 288 16.52 13.00 -28.91
CA ILE A 288 16.49 12.88 -27.45
C ILE A 288 17.04 14.19 -26.84
N PHE A 289 16.24 14.90 -26.07
CA PHE A 289 16.69 16.05 -25.29
C PHE A 289 17.07 15.60 -23.88
N ALA A 290 18.37 15.54 -23.59
CA ALA A 290 18.83 15.61 -22.21
C ALA A 290 18.59 17.04 -21.70
N ALA A 291 18.00 17.19 -20.51
CA ALA A 291 17.85 18.49 -19.86
C ALA A 291 19.21 19.21 -19.81
N PRO A 292 19.33 20.46 -20.29
CA PRO A 292 20.57 21.20 -20.23
C PRO A 292 20.99 21.34 -18.76
N HIS A 293 22.26 21.00 -18.46
CA HIS A 293 22.96 21.18 -17.18
C HIS A 293 22.97 20.04 -16.15
N ILE A 294 22.35 18.89 -16.39
CA ILE A 294 22.34 17.78 -15.39
C ILE A 294 23.61 16.91 -15.43
N ILE A 295 24.31 16.82 -16.57
CA ILE A 295 25.54 16.03 -16.67
C ILE A 295 26.74 16.98 -16.81
N ARG A 296 27.45 17.22 -15.70
CA ARG A 296 28.84 17.69 -15.74
C ARG A 296 29.74 16.49 -15.45
N GLY A 297 30.51 16.06 -16.46
CA GLY A 297 31.61 15.12 -16.26
C GLY A 297 32.67 15.74 -15.35
N ARG A 298 33.23 14.92 -14.44
CA ARG A 298 34.44 15.28 -13.70
C ARG A 298 35.64 15.32 -14.62
#